data_AF-X0JSE0-F1
#
_entry.id   AF-X0JSE0-F1
#
_cell.length_a   1.000
_cell.length_b   1.000
_cell.length_c   1.000
_cell.angle_alpha   90.00
_cell.angle_beta   90.00
_cell.angle_gamma   90.00
#
_symmetry.space_group_name_H-M   'P 1'
#
loop_
_entity.id
_entity.type
_entity.pdbx_description
1 polymer ?
#
loop_
_entity_poly.entity_id
_entity_poly.type
_entity_poly.pdbx_seq_one_letter_code
_entity_poly.pdbx_strand_id
1 'polypeptide(L)'
;MAGYDDDPILKVRQGAQSPDNLWKAWARVESVKRLICCLLYLDMAYARLMSTSGVIAIDKVEVYLPCDDALFENATTATAFLRSVQQGARIAMPRMNVRSVHELSPSKLNQNSTQILLRSLYLRLIAAKARLSEKHGRNEHSQSISLAESFSTDEDYKTIIADVVLLPKAHASFLGERHQNNALGWHYLCILLTTDVDLLETACGRDGLEAAEDSLVHVFRWSQSSSARRALLHAAQVFSILDSCLVRESYLTRPDLVLFVSALVISQYFLVTSYTGNGSGGPVFELLRDVDWTTVGDEGFGRATGYLPLGRLGRETVNSNPAIGFINKGGSVSFAGEVQGLGGAAAKKIARKFAHLMDGFGKWDGCSYSQLLRVMCGFTHESD
;
A
#
# COMPACT_ATOMS: atom_id res chain seq x y z
N MET A 1 -6.11 18.18 22.05
CA MET A 1 -4.74 18.61 22.44
C MET A 1 -4.37 17.97 23.78
N ALA A 2 -3.89 16.73 23.76
CA ALA A 2 -3.14 16.15 24.87
C ALA A 2 -1.65 16.35 24.56
N GLY A 3 -0.95 17.09 25.41
CA GLY A 3 0.43 17.52 25.17
C GLY A 3 1.44 16.38 25.24
N TYR A 4 2.64 16.66 24.74
CA TYR A 4 3.84 15.82 24.86
C TYR A 4 4.09 15.34 26.31
N ASP A 5 3.57 16.07 27.31
CA ASP A 5 3.72 15.86 28.76
C ASP A 5 3.04 14.61 29.35
N ASP A 6 2.16 13.92 28.63
CA ASP A 6 1.54 12.67 29.12
C ASP A 6 2.22 11.38 28.59
N ASP A 7 3.45 11.44 28.06
CA ASP A 7 4.19 10.20 27.80
C ASP A 7 4.51 9.49 29.13
N PRO A 8 4.19 8.18 29.28
CA PRO A 8 4.56 7.40 30.46
C PRO A 8 6.02 7.57 30.86
N ILE A 9 6.95 7.77 29.91
CA ILE A 9 8.35 7.99 30.25
C ILE A 9 8.60 9.34 30.95
N LEU A 10 7.88 10.39 30.61
CA LEU A 10 8.05 11.70 31.25
C LEU A 10 7.60 11.66 32.70
N LYS A 11 6.54 10.90 33.00
CA LYS A 11 6.08 10.62 34.37
C LYS A 11 7.09 9.79 35.15
N VAL A 12 7.69 8.79 34.50
CA VAL A 12 8.72 7.93 35.09
C VAL A 12 10.05 8.68 35.33
N ARG A 13 10.40 9.62 34.44
CA ARG A 13 11.63 10.44 34.54
C ARG A 13 11.64 11.32 35.80
N GLN A 14 10.48 11.80 36.24
CA GLN A 14 10.35 12.62 37.45
C GLN A 14 10.63 11.82 38.73
N GLY A 15 10.48 10.48 38.71
CA GLY A 15 10.76 9.60 39.85
C GLY A 15 12.10 8.87 39.81
N ALA A 16 12.86 8.96 38.70
CA ALA A 16 14.09 8.20 38.54
C ALA A 16 15.29 8.90 39.21
N GLN A 17 15.74 8.37 40.35
CA GLN A 17 16.84 8.94 41.14
C GLN A 17 18.25 8.60 40.59
N SER A 18 18.37 7.60 39.70
CA SER A 18 19.66 7.19 39.10
C SER A 18 19.57 6.97 37.59
N PRO A 19 20.68 7.16 36.84
CA PRO A 19 20.76 6.83 35.41
C PRO A 19 20.30 5.41 35.05
N ASP A 20 20.65 4.45 35.89
CA ASP A 20 20.31 3.04 35.71
C ASP A 20 18.81 2.81 35.86
N ASN A 21 18.19 3.43 36.87
CA ASN A 21 16.74 3.37 37.06
C ASN A 21 15.99 4.02 35.90
N LEU A 22 16.49 5.15 35.38
CA LEU A 22 15.89 5.81 34.22
C LEU A 22 15.94 4.93 32.97
N TRP A 23 17.11 4.38 32.64
CA TRP A 23 17.29 3.51 31.48
C TRP A 23 16.41 2.25 31.57
N LYS A 24 16.40 1.56 32.73
CA LYS A 24 15.56 0.36 32.94
C LYS A 24 14.09 0.68 32.78
N ALA A 25 13.62 1.80 33.33
CA ALA A 25 12.23 2.17 33.25
C ALA A 25 11.83 2.61 31.83
N TRP A 26 12.71 3.34 31.12
CA TRP A 26 12.55 3.61 29.69
C TRP A 26 12.45 2.32 28.87
N ALA A 27 13.40 1.39 29.05
CA ALA A 27 13.44 0.13 28.31
C ALA A 27 12.16 -0.69 28.53
N ARG A 28 11.61 -0.72 29.76
CA ARG A 28 10.33 -1.39 30.04
C ARG A 28 9.16 -0.76 29.30
N VAL A 29 9.04 0.57 29.35
CA VAL A 29 7.97 1.29 28.64
C VAL A 29 8.10 1.06 27.13
N GLU A 30 9.30 1.17 26.60
CA GLU A 30 9.60 0.98 25.18
C GLU A 30 9.30 -0.46 24.71
N SER A 31 9.65 -1.48 25.51
CA SER A 31 9.29 -2.88 25.25
C SER A 31 7.77 -3.07 25.16
N VAL A 32 7.00 -2.43 26.04
CA VAL A 32 5.52 -2.51 25.99
C VAL A 32 4.97 -1.80 24.75
N LYS A 33 5.49 -0.62 24.39
CA LYS A 33 5.11 0.09 23.15
C LYS A 33 5.35 -0.80 21.92
N ARG A 34 6.52 -1.43 21.83
CA ARG A 34 6.88 -2.36 20.74
C ARG A 34 6.00 -3.59 20.71
N LEU A 35 5.67 -4.18 21.87
CA LEU A 35 4.75 -5.31 21.95
C LEU A 35 3.35 -4.96 21.44
N ILE A 36 2.81 -3.79 21.80
CA ILE A 36 1.52 -3.30 21.27
C ILE A 36 1.58 -3.17 19.75
N CYS A 37 2.69 -2.67 19.20
CA CYS A 37 2.87 -2.60 17.75
C CYS A 37 2.89 -3.99 17.10
N CYS A 38 3.56 -4.97 17.70
CA CYS A 38 3.52 -6.36 17.23
C CYS A 38 2.10 -6.94 17.21
N LEU A 39 1.25 -6.62 18.20
CA LEU A 39 -0.16 -7.05 18.20
C LEU A 39 -0.95 -6.44 17.04
N LEU A 40 -0.73 -5.15 16.73
CA LEU A 40 -1.33 -4.52 15.54
C LEU A 40 -0.86 -5.19 14.25
N TYR A 41 0.40 -5.63 14.21
CA TYR A 41 0.97 -6.28 13.03
C TYR A 41 0.38 -7.68 12.81
N LEU A 42 0.21 -8.42 13.91
CA LEU A 42 -0.48 -9.72 13.90
C LEU A 42 -1.93 -9.57 13.48
N ASP A 43 -2.66 -8.60 14.04
CA ASP A 43 -4.06 -8.36 13.67
C ASP A 43 -4.20 -8.07 12.17
N MET A 44 -3.32 -7.20 11.64
CA MET A 44 -3.26 -6.95 10.19
C MET A 44 -2.97 -8.21 9.37
N ALA A 45 -1.99 -9.01 9.80
CA ALA A 45 -1.62 -10.23 9.10
C ALA A 45 -2.76 -11.25 9.05
N TYR A 46 -3.47 -11.46 10.17
CA TYR A 46 -4.63 -12.36 10.23
C TYR A 46 -5.84 -11.79 9.50
N ALA A 47 -6.10 -10.49 9.59
CA ALA A 47 -7.19 -9.85 8.87
C ALA A 47 -7.00 -10.00 7.36
N ARG A 48 -5.77 -9.87 6.87
CA ARG A 48 -5.40 -10.17 5.48
C ARG A 48 -5.56 -11.64 5.12
N LEU A 49 -5.04 -12.55 5.95
CA LEU A 49 -5.06 -13.99 5.67
C LEU A 49 -6.48 -14.56 5.64
N MET A 50 -7.35 -14.07 6.53
CA MET A 50 -8.71 -14.57 6.72
C MET A 50 -9.77 -13.72 6.02
N SER A 51 -9.36 -12.66 5.31
CA SER A 51 -10.25 -11.66 4.71
C SER A 51 -11.31 -11.12 5.68
N THR A 52 -10.88 -10.74 6.89
CA THR A 52 -11.75 -10.17 7.95
C THR A 52 -11.44 -8.69 8.21
N SER A 53 -12.26 -8.03 9.03
CA SER A 53 -12.07 -6.64 9.45
C SER A 53 -10.96 -6.41 10.50
N GLY A 54 -10.30 -7.48 10.95
CA GLY A 54 -9.42 -7.44 12.13
C GLY A 54 -10.21 -7.49 13.44
N VAL A 55 -9.54 -7.92 14.51
CA VAL A 55 -10.11 -8.01 15.85
C VAL A 55 -10.02 -6.66 16.57
N ILE A 56 -8.96 -5.89 16.31
CA ILE A 56 -8.74 -4.61 16.96
C ILE A 56 -9.63 -3.57 16.29
N ALA A 57 -10.44 -2.88 17.09
CA ALA A 57 -11.21 -1.71 16.64
C ALA A 57 -10.25 -0.53 16.38
N ILE A 58 -9.51 -0.59 15.27
CA ILE A 58 -8.38 0.28 14.94
C ILE A 58 -8.72 1.77 15.02
N ASP A 59 -9.96 2.11 14.69
CA ASP A 59 -10.54 3.44 14.78
C ASP A 59 -10.57 4.05 16.19
N LYS A 60 -10.50 3.23 17.23
CA LYS A 60 -10.49 3.62 18.64
C LYS A 60 -9.10 3.56 19.25
N VAL A 61 -8.08 3.25 18.44
CA VAL A 61 -6.72 3.04 18.92
C VAL A 61 -5.94 4.34 18.86
N GLU A 62 -5.29 4.68 19.97
CA GLU A 62 -4.18 5.63 20.02
C GLU A 62 -2.91 4.87 20.40
N VAL A 63 -1.85 5.06 19.62
CA VAL A 63 -0.58 4.33 19.80
C VAL A 63 0.50 5.31 20.22
N TYR A 64 1.20 4.99 21.30
CA TYR A 64 2.48 5.64 21.57
C TYR A 64 3.54 5.04 20.66
N LEU A 65 4.09 5.85 19.77
CA LEU A 65 5.07 5.36 18.81
C LEU A 65 6.37 4.93 19.54
N PRO A 66 7.02 3.85 19.08
CA PRO A 66 8.31 3.43 19.62
C PRO A 66 9.42 4.40 19.18
N CYS A 67 10.43 4.52 20.02
CA CYS A 67 11.67 5.21 19.71
C CYS A 67 12.44 4.46 18.62
N ASP A 68 13.53 5.07 18.13
CA ASP A 68 14.37 4.48 17.09
C ASP A 68 14.91 3.10 17.51
N ASP A 69 14.93 2.14 16.57
CA ASP A 69 15.41 0.78 16.80
C ASP A 69 16.86 0.78 17.27
N ALA A 70 17.70 1.68 16.76
CA ALA A 70 19.08 1.81 17.18
C ALA A 70 19.21 2.22 18.65
N LEU A 71 18.29 3.01 19.19
CA LEU A 71 18.29 3.38 20.61
C LEU A 71 17.87 2.19 21.48
N PHE A 72 16.90 1.39 21.04
CA PHE A 72 16.42 0.24 21.81
C PHE A 72 17.38 -0.95 21.79
N GLU A 73 17.94 -1.25 20.62
CA GLU A 73 18.78 -2.44 20.42
C GLU A 73 20.23 -2.21 20.84
N ASN A 74 20.81 -1.04 20.54
CA ASN A 74 22.24 -0.81 20.79
C ASN A 74 22.53 -0.26 22.20
N ALA A 75 21.55 0.40 22.85
CA ALA A 75 21.74 0.95 24.18
C ALA A 75 21.49 -0.09 25.29
N THR A 76 22.33 -1.14 25.31
CA THR A 76 22.22 -2.28 26.24
C THR A 76 22.67 -1.97 27.68
N THR A 77 23.14 -0.75 27.94
CA THR A 77 23.54 -0.27 29.27
C THR A 77 23.09 1.17 29.50
N ALA A 78 22.93 1.55 30.76
CA ALA A 78 22.58 2.93 31.14
C ALA A 78 23.57 3.97 30.58
N THR A 79 24.86 3.66 30.57
CA THR A 79 25.91 4.55 30.03
C THR A 79 25.78 4.71 28.51
N ALA A 80 25.53 3.63 27.78
CA ALA A 80 25.31 3.69 26.34
C ALA A 80 24.03 4.48 26.00
N PHE A 81 22.95 4.24 26.75
CA PHE A 81 21.69 4.98 26.62
C PHE A 81 21.90 6.48 26.82
N LEU A 82 22.52 6.89 27.94
CA LEU A 82 22.77 8.30 28.21
C LEU A 82 23.64 8.96 27.13
N ARG A 83 24.65 8.25 26.61
CA ARG A 83 25.49 8.76 25.52
C ARG A 83 24.66 9.02 24.26
N SER A 84 23.80 8.08 23.86
CA SER A 84 22.91 8.26 22.71
C SER A 84 21.95 9.44 22.92
N VAL A 85 21.40 9.60 24.12
CA VAL A 85 20.54 10.75 24.47
C VAL A 85 21.31 12.06 24.37
N GLN A 86 22.55 12.12 24.87
CA GLN A 86 23.42 13.29 24.75
C GLN A 86 23.76 13.63 23.29
N GLN A 87 23.82 12.61 22.42
CA GLN A 87 24.00 12.77 20.97
C GLN A 87 22.71 13.15 20.23
N GLY A 88 21.60 13.35 20.94
CA GLY A 88 20.33 13.82 20.38
C GLY A 88 19.30 12.73 20.11
N ALA A 89 19.53 11.48 20.57
CA ALA A 89 18.52 10.44 20.45
C ALA A 89 17.25 10.80 21.23
N ARG A 90 16.09 10.64 20.59
CA ARG A 90 14.79 10.91 21.20
C ARG A 90 14.37 9.74 22.09
N ILE A 91 14.08 10.03 23.35
CA ILE A 91 13.59 9.04 24.34
C ILE A 91 12.06 8.99 24.46
N ALA A 92 11.38 9.90 23.78
CA ALA A 92 9.93 9.99 23.70
C ALA A 92 9.54 10.31 22.26
N MET A 93 8.45 9.71 21.82
CA MET A 93 7.91 9.83 20.47
C MET A 93 6.44 10.23 20.57
N PRO A 94 5.89 10.91 19.55
CA PRO A 94 4.52 11.37 19.60
C PRO A 94 3.52 10.20 19.65
N ARG A 95 2.33 10.48 20.13
CA ARG A 95 1.19 9.59 19.95
C ARG A 95 0.64 9.72 18.54
N MET A 96 0.25 8.60 17.97
CA MET A 96 -0.51 8.54 16.73
C MET A 96 -1.95 8.19 17.04
N ASN A 97 -2.87 9.07 16.66
CA ASN A 97 -4.27 8.74 16.53
C ASN A 97 -4.51 8.29 15.09
N VAL A 98 -4.98 7.05 14.91
CA VAL A 98 -5.09 6.45 13.58
C VAL A 98 -6.17 7.13 12.72
N ARG A 99 -7.12 7.84 13.32
CA ARG A 99 -8.15 8.61 12.59
C ARG A 99 -7.68 10.00 12.15
N SER A 100 -6.62 10.51 12.74
CA SER A 100 -6.13 11.88 12.52
C SER A 100 -4.64 11.88 12.18
N VAL A 101 -4.25 11.00 11.24
CA VAL A 101 -2.83 10.80 10.88
C VAL A 101 -2.20 12.06 10.29
N HIS A 102 -3.00 12.93 9.68
CA HIS A 102 -2.57 14.23 9.17
C HIS A 102 -2.07 15.21 10.25
N GLU A 103 -2.42 15.01 11.52
CA GLU A 103 -1.92 15.85 12.63
C GLU A 103 -0.46 15.52 13.01
N LEU A 104 0.07 14.39 12.53
CA LEU A 104 1.45 13.97 12.79
C LEU A 104 2.41 14.68 11.84
N SER A 105 3.26 15.53 12.42
CA SER A 105 4.34 16.15 11.65
C SER A 105 5.34 15.10 11.12
N PRO A 106 5.64 15.08 9.81
CA PRO A 106 6.56 14.13 9.17
C PRO A 106 7.95 14.05 9.79
N SER A 107 8.48 15.18 10.28
CA SER A 107 9.80 15.25 10.92
C SER A 107 9.86 14.53 12.28
N LYS A 108 8.73 13.98 12.74
CA LYS A 108 8.59 13.28 14.01
C LYS A 108 8.46 11.76 13.89
N LEU A 109 8.36 11.20 12.68
CA LEU A 109 8.26 9.74 12.49
C LEU A 109 9.64 9.13 12.17
N ASN A 110 9.97 8.04 12.86
CA ASN A 110 11.07 7.16 12.46
C ASN A 110 10.57 6.07 11.48
N GLN A 111 11.47 5.21 11.02
CA GLN A 111 11.14 4.14 10.08
C GLN A 111 10.07 3.18 10.64
N ASN A 112 10.22 2.75 11.90
CA ASN A 112 9.26 1.88 12.56
C ASN A 112 7.87 2.53 12.71
N SER A 113 7.83 3.81 13.08
CA SER A 113 6.60 4.59 13.19
C SER A 113 5.84 4.66 11.86
N THR A 114 6.57 4.80 10.76
CA THR A 114 6.01 4.81 9.40
C THR A 114 5.40 3.46 9.04
N GLN A 115 6.09 2.38 9.40
CA GLN A 115 5.64 1.01 9.23
C GLN A 115 4.37 0.72 10.07
N ILE A 116 4.26 1.27 11.29
CA ILE A 116 3.04 1.19 12.10
C ILE A 116 1.90 1.93 11.41
N LEU A 117 2.13 3.17 10.96
CA LEU A 117 1.14 3.97 10.25
C LEU A 117 0.53 3.22 9.05
N LEU A 118 1.35 2.63 8.18
CA LEU A 118 0.87 1.89 7.01
C LEU A 118 0.00 0.69 7.38
N ARG A 119 0.37 -0.05 8.44
CA ARG A 119 -0.42 -1.21 8.90
C ARG A 119 -1.73 -0.77 9.55
N SER A 120 -1.71 0.35 10.26
CA SER A 120 -2.93 0.93 10.82
C SER A 120 -3.87 1.46 9.74
N LEU A 121 -3.34 2.05 8.66
CA LEU A 121 -4.12 2.44 7.47
C LEU A 121 -4.70 1.22 6.75
N TYR A 122 -3.95 0.13 6.63
CA TYR A 122 -4.47 -1.15 6.11
C TYR A 122 -5.68 -1.61 6.92
N LEU A 123 -5.53 -1.72 8.25
CA LEU A 123 -6.61 -2.13 9.15
C LEU A 123 -7.83 -1.20 9.05
N ARG A 124 -7.63 0.11 8.89
CA ARG A 124 -8.75 1.04 8.68
C ARG A 124 -9.47 0.78 7.35
N LEU A 125 -8.72 0.57 6.28
CA LEU A 125 -9.27 0.29 4.95
C LEU A 125 -10.10 -0.99 4.95
N ILE A 126 -9.57 -2.09 5.47
CA ILE A 126 -10.28 -3.38 5.48
C ILE A 126 -11.49 -3.38 6.44
N ALA A 127 -11.39 -2.71 7.58
CA ALA A 127 -12.52 -2.55 8.48
C ALA A 127 -13.64 -1.71 7.85
N ALA A 128 -13.30 -0.66 7.09
CA ALA A 128 -14.26 0.13 6.33
C ALA A 128 -14.90 -0.70 5.19
N LYS A 129 -14.11 -1.47 4.42
CA LYS A 129 -14.62 -2.40 3.39
C LYS A 129 -15.67 -3.35 3.98
N ALA A 130 -15.36 -3.99 5.11
CA ALA A 130 -16.26 -4.94 5.77
C ALA A 130 -17.59 -4.28 6.21
N ARG A 131 -17.53 -3.13 6.88
CA ARG A 131 -18.73 -2.39 7.32
C ARG A 131 -19.59 -1.94 6.15
N LEU A 132 -18.96 -1.50 5.06
CA LEU A 132 -19.66 -1.09 3.85
C LEU A 132 -20.40 -2.28 3.22
N SER A 133 -19.76 -3.46 3.19
CA SER A 133 -20.37 -4.70 2.72
C SER A 133 -21.55 -5.14 3.59
N GLU A 134 -21.48 -4.97 4.91
CA GLU A 134 -22.60 -5.24 5.82
C GLU A 134 -23.77 -4.28 5.59
N LYS A 135 -23.49 -2.99 5.37
CA LYS A 135 -24.49 -1.93 5.16
C LYS A 135 -25.29 -2.08 3.87
N HIS A 136 -24.65 -2.50 2.77
CA HIS A 136 -25.30 -2.66 1.46
C HIS A 136 -26.06 -4.00 1.31
N GLY A 137 -25.90 -4.93 2.26
CA GLY A 137 -26.45 -6.28 2.15
C GLY A 137 -25.81 -7.10 1.01
N ARG A 138 -26.04 -8.42 0.99
CA ARG A 138 -25.48 -9.32 -0.04
C ARG A 138 -26.08 -9.16 -1.44
N ASN A 139 -27.19 -8.42 -1.59
CA ASN A 139 -27.99 -8.38 -2.82
C ASN A 139 -27.75 -7.14 -3.70
N GLU A 140 -27.07 -6.12 -3.19
CA GLU A 140 -26.61 -5.01 -4.03
C GLU A 140 -25.15 -5.28 -4.38
N HIS A 141 -24.90 -5.98 -5.49
CA HIS A 141 -23.59 -5.92 -6.14
C HIS A 141 -23.33 -4.44 -6.43
N SER A 142 -22.49 -3.83 -5.59
CA SER A 142 -22.16 -2.43 -5.66
C SER A 142 -21.73 -2.12 -7.09
N GLN A 143 -22.46 -1.21 -7.76
CA GLN A 143 -22.14 -0.75 -9.12
C GLN A 143 -20.77 -0.05 -9.19
N SER A 144 -20.15 0.17 -8.03
CA SER A 144 -18.86 0.80 -7.87
C SER A 144 -17.75 -0.01 -8.54
N ILE A 145 -16.89 0.71 -9.26
CA ILE A 145 -15.80 0.15 -10.05
C ILE A 145 -14.54 -0.04 -9.19
N SER A 146 -14.45 0.62 -8.03
CA SER A 146 -13.30 0.53 -7.11
C SER A 146 -13.67 0.84 -5.66
N LEU A 147 -12.85 0.38 -4.71
CA LEU A 147 -13.10 0.65 -3.29
C LEU A 147 -13.11 2.15 -2.97
N ALA A 148 -12.26 2.94 -3.62
CA ALA A 148 -12.24 4.39 -3.49
C ALA A 148 -13.54 5.05 -3.95
N GLU A 149 -14.17 4.55 -5.01
CA GLU A 149 -15.48 5.02 -5.45
C GLU A 149 -16.56 4.66 -4.43
N SER A 150 -16.53 3.44 -3.87
CA SER A 150 -17.45 3.03 -2.81
C SER A 150 -17.27 3.82 -1.51
N PHE A 151 -16.03 4.23 -1.20
CA PHE A 151 -15.74 5.08 -0.04
C PHE A 151 -16.13 6.53 -0.29
N SER A 152 -16.13 7.00 -1.54
CA SER A 152 -16.48 8.38 -1.88
C SER A 152 -17.93 8.73 -1.59
N THR A 153 -18.81 7.73 -1.55
CA THR A 153 -20.24 7.88 -1.26
C THR A 153 -20.55 7.92 0.24
N ASP A 154 -19.57 7.61 1.09
CA ASP A 154 -19.73 7.60 2.55
C ASP A 154 -18.74 8.58 3.21
N GLU A 155 -19.28 9.62 3.86
CA GLU A 155 -18.48 10.70 4.45
C GLU A 155 -17.49 10.18 5.51
N ASP A 156 -17.80 9.07 6.20
CA ASP A 156 -16.91 8.48 7.20
C ASP A 156 -15.66 7.86 6.58
N TYR A 157 -15.77 7.32 5.36
CA TYR A 157 -14.69 6.57 4.69
C TYR A 157 -13.89 7.40 3.70
N LYS A 158 -14.46 8.51 3.22
CA LYS A 158 -13.80 9.46 2.33
C LYS A 158 -12.44 9.94 2.84
N THR A 159 -12.33 10.15 4.15
CA THR A 159 -11.09 10.60 4.82
C THR A 159 -9.95 9.60 4.68
N ILE A 160 -10.25 8.29 4.63
CA ILE A 160 -9.25 7.22 4.48
C ILE A 160 -8.51 7.35 3.14
N ILE A 161 -9.21 7.76 2.08
CA ILE A 161 -8.61 7.96 0.76
C ILE A 161 -7.57 9.07 0.85
N ALA A 162 -7.92 10.21 1.45
CA ALA A 162 -7.00 11.33 1.63
C ALA A 162 -5.79 10.95 2.50
N ASP A 163 -6.01 10.23 3.59
CA ASP A 163 -4.98 9.73 4.51
C ASP A 163 -3.92 8.89 3.78
N VAL A 164 -4.34 8.01 2.86
CA VAL A 164 -3.42 7.16 2.08
C VAL A 164 -2.78 7.92 0.93
N VAL A 165 -3.56 8.63 0.13
CA VAL A 165 -3.11 9.20 -1.14
C VAL A 165 -2.18 10.38 -0.95
N LEU A 166 -2.39 11.19 0.08
CA LEU A 166 -1.57 12.38 0.36
C LEU A 166 -0.31 12.05 1.18
N LEU A 167 -0.12 10.79 1.55
CA LEU A 167 1.01 10.35 2.37
C LEU A 167 2.37 10.73 1.75
N PRO A 168 2.63 10.56 0.43
CA PRO A 168 3.90 10.98 -0.17
C PRO A 168 4.12 12.49 -0.09
N LYS A 169 3.07 13.29 -0.24
CA LYS A 169 3.16 14.76 -0.15
C LYS A 169 3.46 15.22 1.27
N ALA A 170 2.81 14.60 2.25
CA ALA A 170 3.09 14.85 3.65
C ALA A 170 4.51 14.36 4.02
N HIS A 171 4.93 13.20 3.53
CA HIS A 171 6.18 12.55 3.95
C HIS A 171 7.10 12.29 2.74
N ALA A 172 7.63 13.31 2.06
CA ALA A 172 8.40 13.10 0.81
C ALA A 172 9.58 12.09 0.92
N SER A 173 10.24 11.98 2.09
CA SER A 173 11.29 10.99 2.34
C SER A 173 10.78 9.54 2.39
N PHE A 174 9.47 9.32 2.41
CA PHE A 174 8.77 8.05 2.52
C PHE A 174 8.99 7.11 1.33
N LEU A 175 9.10 7.67 0.12
CA LEU A 175 9.29 6.92 -1.13
C LEU A 175 10.77 6.79 -1.55
N GLY A 176 11.70 7.31 -0.76
CA GLY A 176 13.12 7.25 -1.12
C GLY A 176 13.68 5.82 -1.13
N GLU A 177 14.75 5.59 -1.90
CA GLU A 177 15.39 4.27 -2.09
C GLU A 177 15.75 3.56 -0.77
N ARG A 178 16.11 4.30 0.28
CA ARG A 178 16.40 3.74 1.62
C ARG A 178 15.18 3.15 2.34
N HIS A 179 13.98 3.41 1.84
CA HIS A 179 12.71 3.08 2.47
C HIS A 179 11.79 2.28 1.54
N GLN A 180 12.36 1.43 0.68
CA GLN A 180 11.62 0.55 -0.25
C GLN A 180 10.49 -0.26 0.41
N ASN A 181 10.65 -0.72 1.67
CA ASN A 181 9.59 -1.38 2.43
C ASN A 181 8.37 -0.49 2.72
N ASN A 182 8.58 0.82 2.93
CA ASN A 182 7.50 1.78 3.12
C ASN A 182 6.77 2.01 1.79
N ALA A 183 7.54 2.23 0.73
CA ALA A 183 7.01 2.40 -0.63
C ALA A 183 6.17 1.19 -1.07
N LEU A 184 6.66 -0.03 -0.82
CA LEU A 184 5.96 -1.28 -1.12
C LEU A 184 4.61 -1.36 -0.39
N GLY A 185 4.59 -1.09 0.91
CA GLY A 185 3.36 -1.09 1.70
C GLY A 185 2.35 -0.03 1.24
N TRP A 186 2.82 1.15 0.84
CA TRP A 186 1.96 2.22 0.34
C TRP A 186 1.38 1.93 -1.04
N HIS A 187 2.19 1.45 -1.98
CA HIS A 187 1.68 1.02 -3.28
C HIS A 187 0.63 -0.07 -3.14
N TYR A 188 0.82 -1.01 -2.19
CA TYR A 188 -0.19 -2.01 -1.89
C TYR A 188 -1.49 -1.40 -1.36
N LEU A 189 -1.44 -0.44 -0.43
CA LEU A 189 -2.64 0.30 0.02
C LEU A 189 -3.35 1.01 -1.13
N CYS A 190 -2.59 1.63 -2.04
CA CYS A 190 -3.18 2.28 -3.21
C CYS A 190 -3.83 1.27 -4.16
N ILE A 191 -3.23 0.10 -4.39
CA ILE A 191 -3.84 -0.98 -5.17
C ILE A 191 -5.18 -1.40 -4.55
N LEU A 192 -5.23 -1.60 -3.23
CA LEU A 192 -6.47 -1.96 -2.52
C LEU A 192 -7.57 -0.89 -2.63
N LEU A 193 -7.19 0.39 -2.76
CA LEU A 193 -8.16 1.46 -2.99
C LEU A 193 -8.66 1.49 -4.44
N THR A 194 -7.81 1.17 -5.41
CA THR A 194 -8.13 1.26 -6.85
C THR A 194 -8.76 0.01 -7.44
N THR A 195 -8.71 -1.12 -6.73
CA THR A 195 -9.03 -2.44 -7.28
C THR A 195 -9.72 -3.31 -6.24
N ASP A 196 -10.72 -4.08 -6.67
CA ASP A 196 -11.23 -5.19 -5.87
C ASP A 196 -10.42 -6.46 -6.17
N VAL A 197 -9.54 -6.84 -5.25
CA VAL A 197 -8.66 -8.00 -5.43
C VAL A 197 -9.45 -9.29 -5.49
N ASP A 198 -10.54 -9.41 -4.72
CA ASP A 198 -11.40 -10.59 -4.71
C ASP A 198 -12.01 -10.82 -6.10
N LEU A 199 -12.45 -9.74 -6.75
CA LEU A 199 -12.96 -9.75 -8.12
C LEU A 199 -11.90 -10.21 -9.13
N LEU A 200 -10.65 -9.73 -9.02
CA LEU A 200 -9.58 -10.15 -9.93
C LEU A 200 -9.21 -11.63 -9.76
N GLU A 201 -9.21 -12.13 -8.51
CA GLU A 201 -8.98 -13.54 -8.23
C GLU A 201 -10.13 -14.42 -8.75
N THR A 202 -11.39 -14.00 -8.57
CA THR A 202 -12.55 -14.71 -9.12
C THR A 202 -12.51 -14.72 -10.65
N ALA A 203 -12.16 -13.61 -11.30
CA ALA A 203 -11.97 -13.53 -12.77
C ALA A 203 -10.83 -14.44 -13.28
N CYS A 204 -9.91 -14.84 -12.41
CA CYS A 204 -8.88 -15.84 -12.71
C CYS A 204 -9.30 -17.30 -12.41
N GLY A 205 -10.55 -17.53 -12.01
CA GLY A 205 -11.09 -18.86 -11.77
C GLY A 205 -11.05 -19.34 -10.32
N ARG A 206 -10.79 -18.47 -9.33
CA ARG A 206 -10.76 -18.87 -7.90
C ARG A 206 -12.06 -19.56 -7.46
N ASP A 207 -13.21 -19.09 -7.93
CA ASP A 207 -14.54 -19.60 -7.55
C ASP A 207 -15.21 -20.44 -8.67
N GLY A 208 -14.45 -20.87 -9.68
CA GLY A 208 -14.95 -21.66 -10.82
C GLY A 208 -15.19 -20.86 -12.09
N LEU A 209 -15.51 -21.57 -13.19
CA LEU A 209 -15.58 -20.99 -14.54
C LEU A 209 -16.73 -19.98 -14.70
N GLU A 210 -17.93 -20.33 -14.24
CA GLU A 210 -19.12 -19.46 -14.35
C GLU A 210 -18.91 -18.13 -13.62
N ALA A 211 -18.42 -18.18 -12.38
CA ALA A 211 -18.10 -16.98 -11.61
C ALA A 211 -16.97 -16.14 -12.25
N ALA A 212 -16.01 -16.78 -12.91
CA ALA A 212 -14.95 -16.09 -13.63
C ALA A 212 -15.48 -15.34 -14.85
N GLU A 213 -16.35 -15.96 -15.65
CA GLU A 213 -16.98 -15.33 -16.82
C GLU A 213 -17.79 -14.09 -16.41
N ASP A 214 -18.60 -14.20 -15.35
CA ASP A 214 -19.36 -13.07 -14.81
C ASP A 214 -18.44 -11.96 -14.30
N SER A 215 -17.38 -12.33 -13.56
CA SER A 215 -16.43 -11.38 -13.00
C SER A 215 -15.66 -10.61 -14.09
N LEU A 216 -15.34 -11.25 -15.23
CA LEU A 216 -14.64 -10.60 -16.34
C LEU A 216 -15.42 -9.41 -16.91
N VAL A 217 -16.76 -9.40 -16.84
CA VAL A 217 -17.58 -8.23 -17.22
C VAL A 217 -17.29 -7.03 -16.32
N HIS A 218 -17.14 -7.27 -15.03
CA HIS A 218 -16.80 -6.22 -14.06
C HIS A 218 -15.34 -5.79 -14.17
N VAL A 219 -14.42 -6.73 -14.39
CA VAL A 219 -13.00 -6.42 -14.66
C VAL A 219 -12.84 -5.60 -15.93
N PHE A 220 -13.62 -5.89 -16.98
CA PHE A 220 -13.67 -5.07 -18.19
C PHE A 220 -14.10 -3.63 -17.87
N ARG A 221 -15.19 -3.43 -17.12
CA ARG A 221 -15.64 -2.08 -16.71
C ARG A 221 -14.56 -1.36 -15.90
N TRP A 222 -13.92 -2.07 -14.97
CA TRP A 222 -12.80 -1.55 -14.20
C TRP A 222 -11.65 -1.09 -15.08
N SER A 223 -11.22 -1.89 -16.05
CA SER A 223 -10.10 -1.56 -16.95
C SER A 223 -10.29 -0.24 -17.72
N GLN A 224 -11.53 0.20 -17.94
CA GLN A 224 -11.83 1.45 -18.64
C GLN A 224 -11.67 2.70 -17.75
N SER A 225 -11.60 2.53 -16.43
CA SER A 225 -11.53 3.62 -15.45
C SER A 225 -10.12 4.22 -15.30
N SER A 226 -10.06 5.45 -14.78
CA SER A 226 -8.81 6.07 -14.38
C SER A 226 -8.17 5.39 -13.16
N SER A 227 -8.99 4.78 -12.28
CA SER A 227 -8.50 4.05 -11.12
C SER A 227 -7.75 2.79 -11.52
N ALA A 228 -8.21 2.05 -12.54
CA ALA A 228 -7.45 0.92 -13.08
C ALA A 228 -6.11 1.32 -13.67
N ARG A 229 -6.05 2.44 -14.41
CA ARG A 229 -4.78 2.96 -14.96
C ARG A 229 -3.84 3.41 -13.85
N ARG A 230 -4.35 3.98 -12.76
CA ARG A 230 -3.56 4.27 -11.56
C ARG A 230 -3.07 3.00 -10.86
N ALA A 231 -3.92 1.98 -10.72
CA ALA A 231 -3.56 0.68 -10.17
C ALA A 231 -2.40 0.04 -10.95
N LEU A 232 -2.44 0.16 -12.29
CA LEU A 232 -1.41 -0.32 -13.19
C LEU A 232 -0.04 0.32 -12.88
N LEU A 233 -0.01 1.63 -12.64
CA LEU A 233 1.21 2.33 -12.25
C LEU A 233 1.73 1.84 -10.89
N HIS A 234 0.87 1.71 -9.89
CA HIS A 234 1.28 1.19 -8.58
C HIS A 234 1.83 -0.24 -8.66
N ALA A 235 1.18 -1.12 -9.43
CA ALA A 235 1.63 -2.49 -9.65
C ALA A 235 2.99 -2.56 -10.37
N ALA A 236 3.23 -1.64 -11.31
CA ALA A 236 4.52 -1.52 -11.99
C ALA A 236 5.63 -1.00 -11.07
N GLN A 237 5.32 -0.09 -10.14
CA GLN A 237 6.27 0.36 -9.11
C GLN A 237 6.61 -0.77 -8.13
N VAL A 238 5.63 -1.59 -7.73
CA VAL A 238 5.88 -2.80 -6.93
C VAL A 238 6.89 -3.72 -7.63
N PHE A 239 6.69 -3.99 -8.92
CA PHE A 239 7.63 -4.78 -9.71
C PHE A 239 9.03 -4.16 -9.69
N SER A 240 9.14 -2.86 -10.01
CA SER A 240 10.43 -2.15 -10.07
C SER A 240 11.18 -2.16 -8.73
N ILE A 241 10.45 -1.95 -7.62
CA ILE A 241 11.02 -2.03 -6.27
C ILE A 241 11.55 -3.43 -6.01
N LEU A 242 10.78 -4.48 -6.29
CA LEU A 242 11.16 -5.85 -5.95
C LEU A 242 12.21 -6.46 -6.89
N ASP A 243 12.28 -5.99 -8.14
CA ASP A 243 13.31 -6.36 -9.11
C ASP A 243 14.68 -5.75 -8.75
N SER A 244 14.68 -4.51 -8.26
CA SER A 244 15.90 -3.80 -7.83
C SER A 244 16.37 -4.14 -6.42
N CYS A 245 15.56 -4.84 -5.61
CA CYS A 245 15.78 -4.95 -4.18
C CYS A 245 16.14 -6.36 -3.69
N LEU A 246 16.97 -6.39 -2.62
CA LEU A 246 17.24 -7.58 -1.80
C LEU A 246 16.22 -7.77 -0.66
N VAL A 247 15.13 -6.99 -0.61
CA VAL A 247 14.02 -7.14 0.35
C VAL A 247 13.22 -8.40 0.00
N ARG A 248 13.83 -9.55 0.28
CA ARG A 248 13.24 -10.88 0.13
C ARG A 248 12.79 -11.45 1.47
N GLU A 249 13.15 -10.78 2.58
CA GLU A 249 13.05 -11.31 3.94
C GLU A 249 12.05 -10.55 4.85
N SER A 250 11.17 -9.71 4.31
CA SER A 250 10.11 -9.09 5.14
C SER A 250 8.87 -9.98 5.26
N TYR A 251 8.84 -10.82 6.30
CA TYR A 251 7.67 -11.66 6.62
C TYR A 251 6.37 -10.88 6.83
N LEU A 252 6.47 -9.64 7.31
CA LEU A 252 5.30 -8.81 7.62
C LEU A 252 4.75 -8.10 6.39
N THR A 253 5.62 -7.60 5.52
CA THR A 253 5.19 -6.93 4.29
C THR A 253 4.64 -7.93 3.27
N ARG A 254 5.10 -9.19 3.30
CA ARG A 254 4.73 -10.25 2.32
C ARG A 254 4.93 -9.77 0.88
N PRO A 255 6.19 -9.52 0.48
CA PRO A 255 6.51 -9.01 -0.87
C PRO A 255 6.01 -9.96 -1.97
N ASP A 256 5.95 -11.27 -1.69
CA ASP A 256 5.38 -12.30 -2.55
C ASP A 256 3.90 -12.05 -2.87
N LEU A 257 3.08 -11.81 -1.84
CA LEU A 257 1.65 -11.51 -2.01
C LEU A 257 1.45 -10.17 -2.72
N VAL A 258 2.21 -9.14 -2.34
CA VAL A 258 2.08 -7.81 -2.96
C VAL A 258 2.45 -7.88 -4.45
N LEU A 259 3.46 -8.67 -4.81
CA LEU A 259 3.84 -8.91 -6.19
C LEU A 259 2.81 -9.75 -6.95
N PHE A 260 2.23 -10.77 -6.30
CA PHE A 260 1.14 -11.57 -6.86
C PHE A 260 -0.09 -10.71 -7.20
N VAL A 261 -0.58 -9.90 -6.25
CA VAL A 261 -1.71 -8.99 -6.48
C VAL A 261 -1.38 -7.98 -7.59
N SER A 262 -0.15 -7.46 -7.62
CA SER A 262 0.31 -6.58 -8.69
C SER A 262 0.29 -7.27 -10.06
N ALA A 263 0.68 -8.55 -10.11
CA ALA A 263 0.61 -9.34 -11.33
C ALA A 263 -0.84 -9.49 -11.82
N LEU A 264 -1.79 -9.76 -10.91
CA LEU A 264 -3.22 -9.84 -11.24
C LEU A 264 -3.75 -8.52 -11.80
N VAL A 265 -3.42 -7.39 -11.16
CA VAL A 265 -3.82 -6.05 -11.62
C VAL A 265 -3.37 -5.81 -13.06
N ILE A 266 -2.08 -6.03 -13.34
CA ILE A 266 -1.55 -5.78 -14.68
C ILE A 266 -2.09 -6.81 -15.68
N SER A 267 -2.00 -8.10 -15.40
CA SER A 267 -2.39 -9.13 -16.36
C SER A 267 -3.87 -9.04 -16.74
N GLN A 268 -4.76 -8.82 -15.76
CA GLN A 268 -6.19 -8.66 -16.00
C GLN A 268 -6.50 -7.40 -16.80
N TYR A 269 -5.83 -6.28 -16.48
CA TYR A 269 -5.96 -5.05 -17.28
C TYR A 269 -5.64 -5.32 -18.76
N PHE A 270 -4.51 -5.95 -19.05
CA PHE A 270 -4.11 -6.27 -20.44
C PHE A 270 -5.01 -7.31 -21.09
N LEU A 271 -5.55 -8.26 -20.32
CA LEU A 271 -6.41 -9.32 -20.82
C LEU A 271 -7.72 -8.77 -21.40
N VAL A 272 -8.39 -7.90 -20.64
CA VAL A 272 -9.74 -7.42 -20.98
C VAL A 272 -9.73 -6.11 -21.77
N THR A 273 -8.66 -5.31 -21.67
CA THR A 273 -8.61 -4.04 -22.41
C THR A 273 -8.58 -4.32 -23.91
N SER A 274 -9.52 -3.71 -24.62
CA SER A 274 -9.59 -3.71 -26.08
C SER A 274 -9.47 -2.28 -26.57
N TYR A 275 -8.65 -2.01 -27.60
CA TYR A 275 -8.61 -0.67 -28.20
C TYR A 275 -9.93 -0.39 -28.92
N THR A 276 -10.78 0.47 -28.36
CA THR A 276 -11.94 1.05 -29.04
C THR A 276 -11.64 2.50 -29.43
N GLY A 277 -10.65 2.73 -30.29
CA GLY A 277 -10.40 4.10 -30.79
C GLY A 277 -9.14 4.25 -31.63
N ASN A 278 -9.33 4.73 -32.87
CA ASN A 278 -8.31 5.12 -33.83
C ASN A 278 -7.20 5.98 -33.19
N GLY A 279 -5.95 5.51 -33.25
CA GLY A 279 -4.80 6.33 -32.89
C GLY A 279 -3.52 5.54 -32.65
N SER A 280 -3.03 4.81 -33.66
CA SER A 280 -1.71 4.15 -33.65
C SER A 280 -0.51 5.14 -33.65
N GLY A 281 -0.71 6.39 -33.23
CA GLY A 281 0.29 7.47 -33.27
C GLY A 281 0.44 8.26 -31.96
N GLY A 282 -0.18 7.81 -30.86
CA GLY A 282 0.03 8.42 -29.54
C GLY A 282 1.39 8.05 -28.93
N PRO A 283 1.94 8.87 -28.01
CA PRO A 283 3.18 8.53 -27.30
C PRO A 283 2.99 7.27 -26.44
N VAL A 284 3.98 6.37 -26.48
CA VAL A 284 4.01 5.15 -25.65
C VAL A 284 4.43 5.51 -24.23
N PHE A 285 3.68 5.05 -23.23
CA PHE A 285 3.97 5.25 -21.82
C PHE A 285 4.73 4.04 -21.23
N GLU A 286 5.96 4.23 -20.77
CA GLU A 286 6.73 3.19 -20.07
C GLU A 286 6.21 2.99 -18.64
N LEU A 287 5.69 1.80 -18.34
CA LEU A 287 5.09 1.47 -17.04
C LEU A 287 6.11 1.41 -15.90
N LEU A 288 7.35 0.98 -16.16
CA LEU A 288 8.41 0.89 -15.15
C LEU A 288 9.13 2.22 -14.90
N ARG A 289 8.68 3.31 -15.54
CA ARG A 289 9.27 4.63 -15.31
C ARG A 289 9.03 5.07 -13.86
N ASP A 290 9.93 5.89 -13.32
CA ASP A 290 9.68 6.54 -12.04
C ASP A 290 8.49 7.52 -12.14
N VAL A 291 7.66 7.54 -11.10
CA VAL A 291 6.43 8.32 -11.04
C VAL A 291 6.50 9.27 -9.85
N ASP A 292 6.47 10.56 -10.12
CA ASP A 292 6.35 11.57 -9.07
C ASP A 292 4.92 11.60 -8.50
N TRP A 293 4.71 10.80 -7.46
CA TRP A 293 3.44 10.69 -6.74
C TRP A 293 3.04 11.98 -6.01
N THR A 294 3.97 12.89 -5.75
CA THR A 294 3.63 14.19 -5.15
C THR A 294 2.92 15.09 -6.15
N THR A 295 3.30 15.00 -7.43
CA THR A 295 2.65 15.71 -8.54
C THR A 295 1.38 15.00 -8.99
N VAL A 296 1.36 13.67 -9.05
CA VAL A 296 0.15 12.90 -9.43
C VAL A 296 -0.99 13.10 -8.43
N GLY A 297 -0.69 13.21 -7.13
CA GLY A 297 -1.70 13.46 -6.11
C GLY A 297 -2.82 12.42 -6.13
N ASP A 298 -4.06 12.89 -6.24
CA ASP A 298 -5.29 12.11 -6.23
C ASP A 298 -5.86 11.77 -7.61
N GLU A 299 -5.15 12.13 -8.69
CA GLU A 299 -5.54 11.77 -10.05
C GLU A 299 -5.77 10.27 -10.17
N GLY A 300 -6.92 9.88 -10.74
CA GLY A 300 -7.33 8.48 -10.85
C GLY A 300 -8.34 8.02 -9.79
N PHE A 301 -8.53 8.75 -8.70
CA PHE A 301 -9.56 8.46 -7.68
C PHE A 301 -10.88 9.22 -7.86
N GLY A 302 -11.07 9.91 -8.99
CA GLY A 302 -12.27 10.72 -9.25
C GLY A 302 -12.39 11.94 -8.32
N ARG A 303 -13.61 12.39 -8.02
CA ARG A 303 -13.88 13.46 -7.02
C ARG A 303 -13.81 12.98 -5.57
N ALA A 304 -13.37 11.73 -5.34
CA ALA A 304 -13.49 11.05 -4.06
C ALA A 304 -12.74 11.73 -2.92
N THR A 305 -11.66 12.45 -3.18
CA THR A 305 -10.87 13.15 -2.17
C THR A 305 -11.45 14.51 -1.77
N GLY A 306 -12.47 15.02 -2.48
CA GLY A 306 -13.05 16.33 -2.22
C GLY A 306 -12.13 17.52 -2.58
N TYR A 307 -10.94 17.30 -3.13
CA TYR A 307 -10.11 18.38 -3.66
C TYR A 307 -10.69 18.89 -4.97
N LEU A 308 -10.81 20.21 -5.08
CA LEU A 308 -11.23 20.85 -6.33
C LEU A 308 -10.12 20.65 -7.37
N PRO A 309 -10.46 20.29 -8.63
CA PRO A 309 -9.46 20.22 -9.68
C PRO A 309 -8.73 21.55 -9.78
N LEU A 310 -7.40 21.50 -9.90
CA LEU A 310 -6.53 22.66 -10.06
C LEU A 310 -7.11 23.58 -11.15
N GLY A 311 -7.23 24.89 -10.87
CA GLY A 311 -7.76 25.87 -11.81
C GLY A 311 -7.02 25.87 -13.15
N ARG A 312 -7.58 26.49 -14.20
CA ARG A 312 -7.07 26.45 -15.59
C ARG A 312 -5.54 26.56 -15.74
N LEU A 313 -4.89 27.43 -14.96
CA LEU A 313 -3.44 27.64 -15.00
C LEU A 313 -2.62 26.48 -14.39
N GLY A 314 -3.16 25.81 -13.36
CA GLY A 314 -2.56 24.59 -12.80
C GLY A 314 -2.81 23.36 -13.68
N ARG A 315 -3.87 23.37 -14.48
CA ARG A 315 -4.19 22.29 -15.43
C ARG A 315 -3.19 22.24 -16.60
N GLU A 316 -2.58 23.36 -16.97
CA GLU A 316 -1.57 23.44 -18.04
C GLU A 316 -0.21 22.85 -17.61
N THR A 317 0.22 23.06 -16.36
CA THR A 317 1.42 22.42 -15.79
C THR A 317 1.20 20.92 -15.49
N VAL A 318 0.01 20.55 -15.00
CA VAL A 318 -0.41 19.15 -14.77
C VAL A 318 -0.54 18.36 -16.09
N ASN A 319 -0.98 18.99 -17.18
CA ASN A 319 -1.04 18.40 -18.52
C ASN A 319 0.34 18.03 -19.11
N SER A 320 1.44 18.49 -18.50
CA SER A 320 2.80 18.14 -18.92
C SER A 320 3.29 16.83 -18.30
N ASN A 321 2.66 16.33 -17.22
CA ASN A 321 3.08 15.09 -16.58
C ASN A 321 2.51 13.88 -17.35
N PRO A 322 3.38 13.02 -17.94
CA PRO A 322 2.94 11.88 -18.73
C PRO A 322 2.12 10.85 -17.91
N ALA A 323 2.37 10.72 -16.60
CA ALA A 323 1.64 9.79 -15.75
C ALA A 323 0.18 10.24 -15.56
N ILE A 324 -0.05 11.53 -15.37
CA ILE A 324 -1.41 12.10 -15.25
C ILE A 324 -2.15 11.99 -16.58
N GLY A 325 -1.45 12.25 -17.69
CA GLY A 325 -2.00 12.03 -19.03
C GLY A 325 -2.45 10.58 -19.25
N PHE A 326 -1.60 9.61 -18.87
CA PHE A 326 -1.92 8.20 -18.95
C PHE A 326 -3.08 7.80 -18.03
N ILE A 327 -3.08 8.20 -16.75
CA ILE A 327 -4.18 7.92 -15.81
C ILE A 327 -5.51 8.43 -16.36
N ASN A 328 -5.53 9.60 -16.98
CA ASN A 328 -6.76 10.19 -17.48
C ASN A 328 -7.23 9.60 -18.82
N LYS A 329 -6.32 9.35 -19.77
CA LYS A 329 -6.66 9.04 -21.16
C LYS A 329 -6.33 7.61 -21.59
N GLY A 330 -5.53 6.88 -20.83
CA GLY A 330 -4.90 5.64 -21.28
C GLY A 330 -3.95 5.87 -22.44
N GLY A 331 -3.70 4.81 -23.20
CA GLY A 331 -2.84 4.85 -24.38
C GLY A 331 -1.97 3.59 -24.50
N SER A 332 -1.10 3.60 -25.51
CA SER A 332 -0.11 2.54 -25.68
C SER A 332 0.93 2.57 -24.58
N VAL A 333 1.33 1.39 -24.15
CA VAL A 333 2.24 1.22 -23.02
C VAL A 333 3.40 0.32 -23.40
N SER A 334 4.56 0.59 -22.81
CA SER A 334 5.69 -0.31 -22.79
C SER A 334 5.95 -0.81 -21.38
N PHE A 335 6.57 -1.97 -21.28
CA PHE A 335 7.00 -2.56 -20.01
C PHE A 335 8.42 -3.05 -20.18
N ALA A 336 9.35 -2.44 -19.45
CA ALA A 336 10.79 -2.68 -19.57
C ALA A 336 11.31 -2.38 -21.00
N GLY A 337 10.84 -1.28 -21.61
CA GLY A 337 11.24 -0.84 -22.95
C GLY A 337 10.56 -1.59 -24.10
N GLU A 338 9.83 -2.68 -23.83
CA GLU A 338 9.08 -3.41 -24.84
C GLU A 338 7.65 -2.90 -24.95
N VAL A 339 7.24 -2.47 -26.14
CA VAL A 339 5.83 -2.11 -26.42
C VAL A 339 4.94 -3.34 -26.19
N GLN A 340 3.90 -3.17 -25.39
CA GLN A 340 2.98 -4.25 -25.07
C GLN A 340 1.77 -4.21 -26.00
N GLY A 341 1.43 -5.38 -26.54
CA GLY A 341 0.12 -5.61 -27.16
C GLY A 341 -0.99 -5.70 -26.11
N LEU A 342 -2.20 -6.03 -26.54
CA LEU A 342 -3.34 -6.30 -25.64
C LEU A 342 -3.83 -7.75 -25.82
N GLY A 343 -4.72 -8.18 -24.94
CA GLY A 343 -5.33 -9.50 -24.95
C GLY A 343 -4.49 -10.57 -24.25
N GLY A 344 -4.94 -11.82 -24.39
CA GLY A 344 -4.42 -12.94 -23.60
C GLY A 344 -2.91 -13.18 -23.75
N ALA A 345 -2.33 -13.00 -24.93
CA ALA A 345 -0.89 -13.20 -25.15
C ALA A 345 -0.05 -12.18 -24.37
N ALA A 346 -0.44 -10.89 -24.38
CA ALA A 346 0.23 -9.84 -23.63
C ALA A 346 0.07 -10.03 -22.12
N ALA A 347 -1.15 -10.36 -21.67
CA ALA A 347 -1.44 -10.67 -20.27
C ALA A 347 -0.56 -11.81 -19.75
N LYS A 348 -0.46 -12.92 -20.49
CA LYS A 348 0.40 -14.06 -20.16
C LYS A 348 1.88 -13.68 -20.14
N LYS A 349 2.35 -12.92 -21.14
CA LYS A 349 3.74 -12.45 -21.20
C LYS A 349 4.12 -11.64 -19.96
N ILE A 350 3.25 -10.72 -19.53
CA ILE A 350 3.51 -9.92 -18.33
C ILE A 350 3.41 -10.77 -17.07
N ALA A 351 2.38 -11.60 -16.91
CA ALA A 351 2.26 -12.49 -15.76
C ALA A 351 3.49 -13.40 -15.57
N ARG A 352 4.10 -13.88 -16.66
CA ARG A 352 5.37 -14.62 -16.62
C ARG A 352 6.52 -13.80 -16.06
N LYS A 353 6.67 -12.52 -16.45
CA LYS A 353 7.71 -11.63 -15.88
C LYS A 353 7.57 -11.52 -14.35
N PHE A 354 6.35 -11.37 -13.85
CA PHE A 354 6.07 -11.34 -12.41
C PHE A 354 6.33 -12.69 -11.73
N ALA A 355 5.92 -13.81 -12.34
CA ALA A 355 6.19 -15.15 -11.82
C ALA A 355 7.70 -15.43 -11.69
N HIS A 356 8.49 -15.07 -12.70
CA HIS A 356 9.94 -15.21 -12.66
C HIS A 356 10.59 -14.37 -11.55
N LEU A 357 10.11 -13.15 -11.33
CA LEU A 357 10.59 -12.33 -10.22
C LEU A 357 10.25 -12.97 -8.86
N MET A 358 9.03 -13.53 -8.71
CA MET A 358 8.63 -14.27 -7.50
C MET A 358 9.46 -15.53 -7.28
N ASP A 359 9.81 -16.28 -8.33
CA ASP A 359 10.67 -17.48 -8.23
C ASP A 359 12.05 -17.13 -7.63
N GLY A 360 12.52 -15.90 -7.85
CA GLY A 360 13.75 -15.37 -7.28
C GLY A 360 13.71 -15.25 -5.75
N PHE A 361 12.56 -15.15 -5.09
CA PHE A 361 12.48 -14.88 -3.65
C PHE A 361 13.04 -16.01 -2.75
N GLY A 362 13.31 -17.21 -3.30
CA GLY A 362 14.13 -18.24 -2.65
C GLY A 362 13.35 -19.32 -1.89
N LYS A 363 14.07 -20.37 -1.45
CA LYS A 363 13.62 -21.71 -1.01
C LYS A 363 12.71 -21.79 0.24
N TRP A 364 12.29 -20.68 0.81
CA TRP A 364 11.45 -20.65 2.02
C TRP A 364 10.02 -20.31 1.60
N ASP A 365 9.26 -21.36 1.29
CA ASP A 365 7.88 -21.35 0.78
C ASP A 365 7.67 -20.74 -0.63
N GLY A 366 8.77 -20.43 -1.33
CA GLY A 366 8.79 -20.02 -2.73
C GLY A 366 8.28 -21.12 -3.66
N CYS A 367 6.97 -21.15 -3.90
CA CYS A 367 6.35 -21.72 -5.10
C CYS A 367 4.84 -21.46 -5.16
N SER A 368 4.13 -21.27 -4.04
CA SER A 368 2.65 -21.27 -4.08
C SER A 368 2.07 -20.12 -4.92
N TYR A 369 2.47 -18.86 -4.69
CA TYR A 369 1.93 -17.73 -5.47
C TYR A 369 2.45 -17.66 -6.91
N SER A 370 3.71 -18.04 -7.17
CA SER A 370 4.23 -18.15 -8.53
C SER A 370 3.46 -19.22 -9.30
N GLN A 371 3.36 -20.45 -8.76
CA GLN A 371 2.60 -21.55 -9.36
C GLN A 371 1.13 -21.19 -9.51
N LEU A 372 0.51 -20.61 -8.48
CA LEU A 372 -0.87 -20.14 -8.51
C LEU A 372 -1.08 -19.12 -9.63
N LEU A 373 -0.17 -18.16 -9.81
CA LEU A 373 -0.23 -17.22 -10.93
C LEU A 373 -0.13 -17.93 -12.28
N ARG A 374 0.74 -18.94 -12.42
CA ARG A 374 0.85 -19.74 -13.67
C ARG A 374 -0.43 -20.52 -13.97
N VAL A 375 -1.06 -21.06 -12.93
CA VAL A 375 -2.35 -21.78 -13.02
C VAL A 375 -3.46 -20.81 -13.41
N MET A 376 -3.62 -19.71 -12.66
CA MET A 376 -4.65 -18.69 -12.85
C MET A 376 -4.57 -18.00 -14.22
N CYS A 377 -3.36 -17.78 -14.73
CA CYS A 377 -3.14 -17.19 -16.04
C CYS A 377 -2.97 -18.23 -17.17
N GLY A 378 -3.12 -19.52 -16.87
CA GLY A 378 -3.18 -20.60 -17.86
C GLY A 378 -1.92 -20.81 -18.70
N PHE A 379 -0.75 -20.92 -18.04
CA PHE A 379 0.53 -21.26 -18.68
C PHE A 379 1.33 -22.34 -17.95
N THR A 380 0.65 -23.31 -17.36
CA THR A 380 1.23 -24.43 -16.59
C THR A 380 2.10 -25.40 -17.41
N HIS A 381 2.02 -25.34 -18.75
CA HIS A 381 2.79 -26.18 -19.67
C HIS A 381 3.23 -25.38 -20.91
N GLU A 382 4.33 -24.64 -20.80
CA GLU A 382 5.21 -24.40 -21.95
C GLU A 382 6.62 -24.76 -21.48
N SER A 383 7.06 -25.92 -21.94
CA SER A 383 8.41 -26.47 -21.77
C SER A 383 9.46 -25.54 -22.36
N ASP A 384 10.67 -25.64 -21.81
CA ASP A 384 11.94 -25.02 -22.27
C ASP A 384 12.09 -24.80 -23.78
#